data_AF-A0A2A5EDQ0-F1
#
_entry.id   AF-A0A2A5EDQ0-F1
#
_cell.length_a   1.000
_cell.length_b   1.000
_cell.length_c   1.000
_cell.angle_alpha   90.00
_cell.angle_beta   90.00
_cell.angle_gamma   90.00
#
_symmetry.space_group_name_H-M   'P 1'
#
loop_
_entity.id
_entity.type
_entity.pdbx_description
1 polymer ?
#
loop_
_entity_poly.entity_id
_entity_poly.type
_entity_poly.pdbx_seq_one_letter_code
_entity_poly.pdbx_strand_id
1 'polypeptide(L)' 'MSTPEFTKKVVKSSNGSTEYHYQAKLTFHLYGKKYKTKFNLSNRYNMQFSVLLSRKFSANKFLVDLGKKNLSKKN' A
#
# COMPACT_ATOMS: atom_id res chain seq x y z
N MET A 1 7.50 -22.26 -1.25
CA MET A 1 6.97 -20.88 -1.11
C MET A 1 7.97 -20.07 -0.30
N SER A 2 8.51 -18.97 -0.82
CA SER A 2 9.44 -18.11 -0.09
C SER A 2 8.68 -16.97 0.58
N THR A 3 8.93 -16.73 1.87
CA THR A 3 8.33 -15.62 2.62
C THR A 3 8.99 -14.30 2.21
N PRO A 4 8.23 -13.25 1.88
CA PRO A 4 8.82 -11.95 1.55
C PRO A 4 9.53 -11.37 2.77
N GLU A 5 10.75 -10.89 2.55
CA GLU A 5 11.49 -10.16 3.57
C GLU A 5 10.70 -8.93 4.04
N PHE A 6 10.56 -8.79 5.35
CA PHE A 6 9.84 -7.70 5.99
C PHE A 6 10.66 -7.06 7.10
N THR A 7 10.38 -5.81 7.39
CA THR A 7 10.94 -5.05 8.51
C THR A 7 9.83 -4.76 9.50
N LYS A 8 10.08 -5.01 10.79
CA LYS A 8 9.15 -4.66 11.87
C LYS A 8 9.55 -3.29 12.44
N LYS A 9 8.61 -2.34 12.46
CA LYS A 9 8.80 -1.02 13.07
C LYS A 9 7.90 -0.89 14.28
N VAL A 10 8.48 -0.47 15.41
CA VAL A 10 7.73 -0.12 16.61
C VAL A 10 7.28 1.33 16.47
N VAL A 11 5.98 1.57 16.57
CA VAL A 11 5.41 2.91 16.58
C VAL A 11 4.81 3.14 17.97
N LYS A 12 5.35 4.12 18.69
CA LYS A 12 4.77 4.60 19.95
C LYS A 12 3.78 5.72 19.63
N SER A 13 2.55 5.56 20.06
CA SER A 13 1.53 6.59 19.97
C SER A 13 1.72 7.61 21.11
N SER A 14 1.24 8.84 20.92
CA SER A 14 1.31 9.93 21.91
C SER A 14 0.54 9.60 23.20
N ASN A 15 -0.37 8.63 23.12
CA ASN A 15 -1.21 8.07 24.17
C ASN A 15 -0.64 6.79 24.80
N GLY A 16 0.63 6.46 24.54
CA GLY A 16 1.37 5.40 25.24
C GLY A 16 1.16 3.98 24.69
N SER A 17 0.29 3.79 23.70
CA SER A 17 0.14 2.49 23.04
C SER A 17 1.32 2.22 22.10
N THR A 18 1.83 0.99 22.13
CA THR A 18 2.90 0.54 21.25
C THR A 18 2.32 -0.42 20.23
N GLU A 19 2.39 -0.05 18.95
CA GLU A 19 1.96 -0.92 17.86
C GLU A 19 3.14 -1.39 17.02
N TYR A 20 3.05 -2.64 16.56
CA TYR A 20 3.99 -3.21 15.61
C TYR A 20 3.46 -3.05 14.20
N HIS A 21 4.16 -2.27 13.39
CA HIS A 21 3.85 -2.09 11.98
C HIS A 21 4.85 -2.91 11.16
N TYR A 22 4.34 -3.83 10.34
CA TYR A 22 5.16 -4.64 9.44
C TYR A 22 5.27 -3.93 8.09
N GLN A 23 6.48 -3.81 7.56
CA GLN A 23 6.72 -3.27 6.23
C GLN A 23 7.33 -4.36 5.34
N ALA A 24 6.67 -4.69 4.24
CA ALA A 24 7.15 -5.70 3.29
C ALA A 24 7.29 -5.11 1.89
N LYS A 25 8.29 -5.56 1.13
CA LYS A 25 8.37 -5.28 -0.31
C LYS A 25 7.41 -6.23 -1.03
N LEU A 26 6.32 -5.70 -1.56
CA LEU A 26 5.34 -6.47 -2.32
C LEU A 26 5.34 -6.03 -3.78
N THR A 27 4.85 -6.93 -4.62
CA THR A 27 4.67 -6.66 -6.05
C THR A 27 3.19 -6.65 -6.37
N PHE A 28 2.73 -5.66 -7.11
CA PHE A 28 1.34 -5.51 -7.52
C PHE A 28 1.23 -5.13 -9.00
N HIS A 29 0.04 -5.31 -9.58
CA HIS A 29 -0.25 -5.01 -10.97
C HIS A 29 -1.19 -3.80 -11.07
N LEU A 30 -0.89 -2.88 -11.97
CA LEU A 30 -1.70 -1.70 -12.24
C LEU A 30 -1.58 -1.34 -13.73
N TYR A 31 -2.69 -1.17 -14.43
CA TYR A 31 -2.71 -0.94 -15.89
C TYR A 31 -1.86 -1.94 -16.70
N GLY A 32 -1.89 -3.22 -16.32
CA GLY A 32 -1.10 -4.29 -16.96
C GLY A 32 0.40 -4.23 -16.70
N LYS A 33 0.90 -3.26 -15.92
CA LYS A 33 2.31 -3.14 -15.54
C LYS A 33 2.53 -3.64 -14.12
N LYS A 34 3.68 -4.27 -13.89
CA LYS A 34 4.10 -4.81 -12.60
C LYS A 34 4.94 -3.79 -11.85
N TYR A 35 4.57 -3.49 -10.61
CA TYR A 35 5.25 -2.51 -9.74
C TYR A 35 5.69 -3.17 -8.45
N LYS A 36 6.93 -2.90 -8.03
CA LYS A 36 7.47 -3.35 -6.74
C LYS A 36 7.62 -2.15 -5.80
N THR A 37 6.99 -2.20 -4.64
CA THR A 37 7.09 -1.14 -3.63
C THR A 37 6.94 -1.69 -2.23
N LYS A 38 7.24 -0.86 -1.23
CA LYS A 38 7.06 -1.19 0.18
C LYS A 38 5.63 -0.88 0.59
N PHE A 39 4.98 -1.82 1.26
CA PHE A 39 3.67 -1.65 1.90
C PHE A 39 3.80 -1.82 3.40
N ASN A 40 3.07 -0.99 4.14
CA ASN A 40 2.87 -1.20 5.58
C ASN A 40 1.62 -2.06 5.75
N LEU A 41 1.76 -3.21 6.39
CA LEU A 41 0.68 -4.12 6.68
C LEU A 41 -0.09 -3.60 7.90
N SER A 42 -1.40 -3.49 7.74
CA SER A 42 -2.35 -3.06 8.77
C SER A 42 -3.67 -3.81 8.55
N ASN A 43 -4.44 -4.02 9.62
CA ASN A 43 -5.78 -4.62 9.49
C ASN A 43 -6.75 -3.58 8.93
N ARG A 44 -7.24 -3.79 7.70
CA ARG A 44 -8.14 -2.87 6.98
C ARG A 44 -9.36 -3.59 6.40
N TYR A 45 -9.73 -4.74 6.98
CA TYR A 45 -10.78 -5.62 6.44
C TYR A 45 -12.13 -4.91 6.22
N ASN A 46 -12.55 -4.06 7.16
CA ASN A 46 -13.83 -3.33 7.07
C ASN A 46 -13.76 -2.01 6.28
N MET A 47 -12.66 -1.71 5.60
CA MET A 47 -12.49 -0.44 4.89
C MET A 47 -12.88 -0.57 3.42
N GLN A 48 -13.65 0.40 2.91
CA GLN A 48 -14.00 0.49 1.49
C GLN A 48 -12.76 0.40 0.56
N PHE A 49 -11.63 0.95 1.00
CA PHE A 49 -10.34 0.83 0.32
C PHE A 49 -9.34 0.09 1.21
N SER A 50 -9.27 -1.23 1.02
CA SER A 50 -8.39 -2.12 1.79
C SER A 50 -6.91 -1.93 1.48
N VAL A 51 -6.58 -1.38 0.30
CA VAL A 51 -5.20 -1.07 -0.13
C VAL A 51 -5.06 0.43 -0.39
N LEU A 52 -3.98 1.02 0.12
CA LEU A 52 -3.62 2.43 -0.13
C LEU A 52 -2.31 2.50 -0.91
N LEU A 53 -2.28 3.32 -1.96
CA LEU A 53 -1.06 3.68 -2.67
C LEU A 53 -0.52 4.99 -2.13
N SER A 54 0.71 4.98 -1.64
CA SER A 54 1.33 6.17 -1.05
C SER A 54 1.57 7.25 -2.12
N ARG A 55 1.47 8.54 -1.72
CA ARG A 55 1.84 9.67 -2.59
C ARG A 55 3.27 9.55 -3.13
N LYS A 56 4.19 9.00 -2.33
CA LYS A 56 5.59 8.76 -2.75
C LYS A 56 5.69 7.78 -3.91
N PHE A 57 4.79 6.80 -4.00
CA PHE A 57 4.72 5.91 -5.15
C PHE A 57 4.21 6.65 -6.39
N SER A 58 3.15 7.44 -6.24
CA SER A 58 2.48 8.09 -7.38
C SER A 58 3.17 9.36 -7.88
N ALA A 59 3.94 10.02 -7.03
CA ALA A 59 4.67 11.25 -7.35
C ALA A 59 5.57 11.03 -8.58
N ASN A 60 5.49 11.97 -9.53
CA ASN A 60 6.24 11.98 -10.80
C ASN A 60 5.99 10.77 -11.72
N LYS A 61 4.98 9.93 -11.44
CA LYS A 61 4.64 8.75 -12.24
C LYS A 61 3.21 8.73 -12.75
N PHE A 62 2.29 9.36 -12.01
CA PHE A 62 0.87 9.34 -12.33
C PHE A 62 0.24 10.71 -12.06
N LEU A 63 -0.65 11.13 -12.96
CA LEU A 63 -1.62 12.19 -12.70
C LEU A 63 -2.90 11.52 -12.18
N VAL A 64 -3.38 11.99 -11.02
CA VAL A 64 -4.61 11.46 -10.39
C VAL A 64 -5.76 12.41 -10.70
N ASP A 65 -6.75 11.91 -11.44
CA ASP A 65 -7.99 12.62 -11.78
C ASP A 65 -9.12 12.16 -10.85
N LEU A 66 -9.64 13.07 -10.02
CA LEU A 66 -10.69 12.77 -9.03
C LEU A 66 -12.07 12.53 -9.66
N GLY A 67 -12.28 12.97 -10.90
CA GLY A 67 -13.54 12.76 -11.62
C GLY A 67 -13.68 11.37 -12.23
N LYS A 68 -12.60 10.58 -12.23
CA LYS A 68 -12.56 9.26 -12.88
C LYS A 68 -12.32 8.15 -11.87
N LYS A 69 -12.98 7.01 -12.08
CA LYS A 69 -12.83 5.80 -11.25
C LYS A 69 -12.74 4.55 -12.12
N ASN A 70 -12.06 3.52 -11.62
CA ASN A 70 -11.97 2.19 -12.25
C ASN A 70 -11.38 2.18 -13.68
N LEU A 71 -10.48 3.10 -14.01
CA LEU A 71 -9.85 3.21 -15.34
C LEU A 71 -8.96 2.01 -15.72
N SER A 72 -8.52 1.23 -14.73
CA SER A 72 -7.71 0.02 -14.95
C SER A 72 -8.54 -1.21 -15.34
N LYS A 73 -9.87 -1.13 -15.34
CA LYS A 73 -10.74 -2.29 -15.58
C LYS A 73 -10.55 -2.74 -17.04
N LYS A 74 -9.83 -3.84 -17.23
CA LYS A 74 -9.97 -4.65 -18.44
C LYS A 74 -11.28 -5.42 -18.27
N ASN A 75 -12.24 -5.12 -19.15
CA ASN A 75 -13.33 -6.05 -19.42
C ASN A 75 -12.75 -7.35 -19.97
#